data_AF-A0A6A5DW66-F1
#
_entry.id   AF-A0A6A5DW66-F1
#
_cell.length_a   1.000
_cell.length_b   1.000
_cell.length_c   1.000
_cell.angle_alpha   90.00
_cell.angle_beta   90.00
_cell.angle_gamma   90.00
#
_symmetry.space_group_name_H-M   'P 1'
#
loop_
_entity.id
_entity.type
_entity.pdbx_description
1 polymer ?
#
loop_
_entity_poly.entity_id
_entity_poly.type
_entity_poly.pdbx_seq_one_letter_code
_entity_poly.pdbx_strand_id
1 'polypeptide(L)'
;MVTWNVPQGDTVIGYSISQQRQDGLMQRSIREVNTSSRWCVLWDLDEDTHYSVQVQSVGPHGDSQPSRAIHFRTLERSDHYPAGVLDHQMNRRWRAWA
;
A
#
# COMPACT_ATOMS: atom_id res chain seq x y z
N MET A 1 -0.33 4.62 6.02
CA MET A 1 0.59 3.47 5.90
C MET A 1 -0.22 2.20 6.13
N VAL A 2 -0.03 1.18 5.30
CA VAL A 2 -0.66 -0.14 5.44
C VAL A 2 0.41 -1.12 5.91
N THR A 3 0.04 -2.04 6.81
CA THR A 3 0.92 -3.10 7.31
C THR A 3 0.19 -4.44 7.31
N TRP A 4 0.92 -5.54 7.20
CA TRP A 4 0.34 -6.88 7.14
C TRP A 4 1.26 -7.93 7.80
N ASN A 5 0.70 -9.11 8.03
CA ASN A 5 1.45 -10.28 8.52
C ASN A 5 1.80 -11.21 7.36
N VAL A 6 2.85 -12.03 7.54
CA VAL A 6 3.26 -13.03 6.54
C VAL A 6 2.37 -14.26 6.67
N PRO A 7 1.81 -14.80 5.56
CA PRO A 7 1.15 -16.10 5.56
C PRO A 7 2.11 -17.20 6.04
N GLN A 8 1.64 -18.13 6.86
CA GLN A 8 2.46 -19.28 7.26
C GLN A 8 2.60 -20.25 6.08
N GLY A 9 3.83 -20.72 5.83
CA GLY A 9 4.09 -21.78 4.84
C GLY A 9 4.42 -21.31 3.42
N ASP A 10 4.27 -20.03 3.11
CA ASP A 10 4.55 -19.50 1.77
C ASP A 10 5.98 -18.98 1.64
N THR A 11 6.68 -19.40 0.58
CA THR A 11 7.91 -18.74 0.12
C THR A 11 7.54 -17.43 -0.56
N VAL A 12 7.63 -16.33 0.18
CA VAL A 12 7.27 -15.00 -0.31
C VAL A 12 8.51 -14.26 -0.84
N ILE A 13 8.45 -13.81 -2.09
CA ILE A 13 9.49 -12.98 -2.72
C ILE A 13 9.10 -11.50 -2.81
N GLY A 14 7.87 -11.15 -2.45
CA GLY A 14 7.37 -9.79 -2.48
C GLY A 14 5.88 -9.70 -2.15
N TYR A 15 5.31 -8.52 -2.33
CA TYR A 15 3.88 -8.28 -2.10
C TYR A 15 3.29 -7.40 -3.20
N SER A 16 2.02 -7.63 -3.50
CA SER A 16 1.19 -6.78 -4.34
C SER A 16 0.08 -6.17 -3.49
N ILE A 17 -0.05 -4.86 -3.52
CA ILE A 17 -1.03 -4.08 -2.76
C ILE A 17 -2.00 -3.46 -3.76
N SER A 18 -3.26 -3.89 -3.73
CA SER A 18 -4.32 -3.26 -4.51
C SER A 18 -5.01 -2.19 -3.69
N GLN A 19 -5.17 -1.01 -4.27
CA GLN A 19 -5.87 0.14 -3.72
C GLN A 19 -7.00 0.49 -4.68
N GLN A 20 -8.21 0.64 -4.17
CA GLN A 20 -9.38 0.98 -4.97
C GLN A 20 -10.23 2.02 -4.27
N ARG A 21 -10.53 3.11 -4.97
CA ARG A 21 -11.49 4.12 -4.53
C ARG A 21 -12.91 3.55 -4.66
N GLN A 22 -13.77 3.85 -3.69
CA GLN A 22 -15.10 3.23 -3.59
C GLN A 22 -15.99 3.52 -4.80
N ASP A 23 -15.84 4.68 -5.44
CA ASP A 23 -16.57 5.05 -6.66
C ASP A 23 -16.01 4.43 -7.94
N GLY A 24 -14.90 3.66 -7.84
CA GLY A 24 -14.26 2.98 -8.97
C GLY A 24 -13.44 3.89 -9.88
N LEU A 25 -13.35 5.20 -9.61
CA LEU A 25 -12.60 6.14 -10.45
C LEU A 25 -11.08 5.97 -10.35
N MET A 26 -10.61 5.34 -9.28
CA MET A 26 -9.19 5.05 -9.07
C MET A 26 -8.99 3.60 -8.65
N GLN A 27 -8.13 2.90 -9.38
CA GLN A 27 -7.56 1.63 -9.00
C GLN A 27 -6.04 1.69 -9.20
N ARG A 28 -5.28 1.25 -8.21
CA ARG A 28 -3.82 1.20 -8.24
C ARG A 28 -3.34 -0.14 -7.71
N SER A 29 -2.31 -0.67 -8.36
CA SER A 29 -1.57 -1.85 -7.89
C SER A 29 -0.13 -1.45 -7.66
N ILE A 30 0.36 -1.65 -6.43
CA ILE A 30 1.74 -1.42 -6.05
C ILE A 30 2.38 -2.79 -5.85
N ARG A 31 3.42 -3.11 -6.63
CA ARG A 31 4.10 -4.40 -6.55
C ARG A 31 5.54 -4.19 -6.12
N GLU A 32 5.89 -4.69 -4.93
CA GLU A 32 7.24 -4.67 -4.41
C GLU A 32 7.80 -6.10 -4.40
N VAL A 33 8.82 -6.36 -5.23
CA VAL A 33 9.52 -7.66 -5.31
C VAL A 33 10.92 -7.57 -4.71
N ASN A 34 11.50 -8.71 -4.35
CA ASN A 34 12.80 -8.81 -3.66
C ASN A 34 12.81 -8.07 -2.32
N THR A 35 11.69 -8.09 -1.61
CA THR A 35 11.52 -7.42 -0.32
C THR A 35 10.85 -8.34 0.69
N SER A 36 11.28 -8.24 1.95
CA SER A 36 10.58 -8.80 3.11
C SER A 36 9.82 -7.73 3.92
N SER A 37 9.75 -6.50 3.38
CA SER A 37 8.99 -5.41 3.98
C SER A 37 7.51 -5.79 4.06
N ARG A 38 6.91 -5.53 5.21
CA ARG A 38 5.52 -5.88 5.55
C ARG A 38 4.65 -4.64 5.67
N TRP A 39 5.00 -3.63 4.88
CA TRP A 39 4.35 -2.34 4.91
C TRP A 39 4.48 -1.63 3.57
N CYS A 40 3.50 -0.80 3.27
CA CYS A 40 3.51 0.09 2.12
C CYS A 40 2.89 1.43 2.51
N VAL A 41 3.46 2.53 2.02
CA VAL A 41 2.82 3.84 2.12
C VAL A 41 1.93 3.99 0.90
N LEU A 42 0.67 4.40 1.09
CA LEU A 42 -0.21 4.76 0.00
C LEU A 42 -0.05 6.26 -0.29
N TRP A 43 -0.11 6.65 -1.55
CA TRP A 43 0.04 8.03 -2.02
C TRP A 43 -1.02 8.36 -3.10
N ASP A 44 -1.11 9.64 -3.46
CA ASP A 44 -2.15 10.22 -4.34
C ASP A 44 -3.58 9.85 -3.90
N LEU A 45 -3.84 9.94 -2.61
CA LEU A 45 -5.16 9.75 -2.04
C LEU A 45 -5.91 11.08 -2.02
N ASP A 46 -7.15 11.08 -2.47
CA ASP A 46 -8.04 12.23 -2.33
C ASP A 46 -8.45 12.40 -0.86
N GLU A 47 -8.67 13.65 -0.42
CA GLU A 47 -9.20 13.98 0.91
C GLU A 47 -10.65 13.50 1.04
N ASP A 48 -11.10 13.21 2.26
CA ASP A 48 -12.47 12.74 2.58
C ASP A 48 -13.04 11.66 1.64
N THR A 49 -12.18 10.72 1.23
CA THR A 49 -12.51 9.75 0.20
C THR A 49 -12.36 8.33 0.74
N HIS A 50 -13.33 7.48 0.41
CA HIS A 50 -13.35 6.09 0.84
C HIS A 50 -12.56 5.22 -0.13
N TYR A 51 -11.71 4.38 0.44
CA TYR A 51 -10.88 3.42 -0.27
C TYR A 51 -11.01 2.03 0.34
N SER A 52 -10.67 1.03 -0.46
CA SER A 52 -10.38 -0.32 -0.01
C SER A 52 -8.94 -0.68 -0.38
N VAL A 53 -8.31 -1.51 0.46
CA VAL A 53 -6.98 -2.05 0.22
C VAL A 53 -6.96 -3.56 0.45
N GLN A 54 -6.27 -4.29 -0.43
CA GLN A 54 -5.95 -5.71 -0.25
C GLN A 54 -4.47 -5.95 -0.50
N VAL A 55 -3.95 -7.04 0.07
CA VAL A 55 -2.56 -7.46 -0.12
C VAL A 55 -2.53 -8.91 -0.60
N GLN A 56 -1.66 -9.20 -1.55
CA GLN A 56 -1.30 -10.54 -2.02
C GLN A 56 0.19 -10.78 -1.77
N SER A 57 0.56 -11.99 -1.35
CA SER A 57 1.96 -12.39 -1.41
C SER A 57 2.31 -12.75 -2.85
N VAL A 58 3.48 -12.31 -3.29
CA VAL A 58 4.08 -12.71 -4.56
C VAL A 58 5.03 -13.86 -4.25
N GLY A 59 4.75 -15.03 -4.83
CA GLY A 59 5.59 -16.21 -4.73
C GLY A 59 6.36 -16.48 -6.03
N PRO A 60 7.35 -17.39 -5.99
CA PRO A 60 8.09 -17.80 -7.19
C PRO A 60 7.22 -18.57 -8.21
N HIS A 61 6.08 -19.12 -7.77
CA HIS A 61 5.17 -19.91 -8.59
C HIS A 61 3.86 -19.18 -8.92
N GLY A 62 3.76 -17.89 -8.58
CA GLY A 62 2.56 -17.08 -8.76
C GLY A 62 2.14 -16.32 -7.50
N ASP A 63 1.10 -15.52 -7.66
CA ASP A 63 0.57 -14.67 -6.60
C ASP A 63 -0.47 -15.46 -5.78
N SER A 64 -0.54 -15.18 -4.47
CA SER A 64 -1.59 -15.75 -3.62
C SER A 64 -2.97 -15.18 -3.94
N GLN A 65 -4.00 -15.75 -3.33
CA GLN A 65 -5.28 -15.06 -3.23
C GLN A 65 -5.13 -13.73 -2.46
N PRO A 66 -5.91 -12.69 -2.80
CA PRO A 66 -5.95 -11.45 -2.04
C PRO A 66 -6.40 -11.65 -0.60
N SER A 67 -5.87 -10.83 0.29
CA SER A 67 -6.41 -10.69 1.65
C SER A 67 -7.87 -10.23 1.61
N ARG A 68 -8.53 -10.30 2.77
CA ARG A 68 -9.77 -9.54 2.98
C ARG A 68 -9.50 -8.06 2.70
N ALA A 69 -10.48 -7.39 2.09
CA ALA A 69 -10.44 -5.96 1.88
C ALA A 69 -10.58 -5.22 3.21
N ILE A 70 -9.69 -4.25 3.43
CA ILE A 70 -9.80 -3.30 4.53
C ILE A 70 -10.27 -1.98 3.93
N HIS A 71 -11.31 -1.40 4.52
CA HIS A 71 -11.86 -0.12 4.10
C HIS A 71 -11.39 0.99 5.03
N PHE A 72 -11.07 2.15 4.46
CA PHE A 72 -10.72 3.34 5.22
C PHE A 72 -11.21 4.60 4.50
N ARG A 73 -11.37 5.68 5.26
CA ARG A 73 -11.64 7.02 4.76
C ARG A 73 -10.41 7.88 5.04
N THR A 74 -9.99 8.67 4.06
CA THR A 74 -8.95 9.69 4.28
C THR A 74 -9.49 10.84 5.13
N LEU A 75 -8.57 11.56 5.75
CA LEU A 75 -8.93 12.73 6.55
C LEU A 75 -9.37 13.89 5.66
N GLU A 76 -10.17 14.80 6.21
CA GLU A 76 -10.37 16.12 5.62
C GLU A 76 -9.12 16.99 5.85
N ARG A 77 -8.89 17.99 4.99
CA ARG A 77 -7.78 18.94 5.16
C ARG A 77 -7.78 19.67 6.50
N SER A 78 -8.94 19.88 7.09
CA SER A 78 -9.05 20.56 8.39
C SER A 78 -8.55 19.69 9.56
N ASP A 79 -8.39 18.38 9.35
CA ASP A 79 -7.92 17.42 10.36
C ASP A 79 -6.38 17.22 10.33
N HIS A 80 -5.63 18.05 9.59
CA HIS A 80 -4.18 17.84 9.42
C HIS A 80 -3.39 18.00 10.73
N TYR A 81 -2.82 16.88 11.18
CA TYR A 81 -1.57 16.87 11.96
C TYR A 81 -0.42 17.42 11.09
N PRO A 82 0.60 18.10 11.66
CA PRO A 82 1.60 18.82 10.88
C PRO A 82 2.38 17.89 9.95
N ALA A 83 2.15 18.05 8.64
CA ALA A 83 2.60 17.20 7.53
C ALA A 83 4.13 17.23 7.25
N GLY A 84 4.95 17.76 8.15
CA GLY A 84 6.37 18.04 7.90
C GLY A 84 7.32 16.84 7.99
N VAL A 85 6.89 15.68 8.50
CA VAL A 85 7.80 14.57 8.81
C VAL A 85 7.88 13.51 7.70
N LEU A 86 6.84 13.35 6.88
CA LEU A 86 6.76 12.28 5.87
C LEU A 86 7.46 12.64 4.55
N ASP A 87 7.50 13.91 4.17
CA ASP A 87 8.03 14.37 2.89
C ASP A 87 9.54 14.12 2.74
N HIS A 88 10.31 14.34 3.82
CA HIS A 88 11.76 14.15 3.85
C HIS A 88 12.23 12.69 3.78
N GLN A 89 11.38 11.71 4.08
CA GLN A 89 11.72 10.29 3.91
C GLN A 89 11.34 9.77 2.52
N MET A 90 10.23 10.24 1.95
CA MET A 90 9.78 9.81 0.63
C MET A 90 10.76 10.26 -0.46
N ASN A 91 11.29 11.48 -0.38
CA ASN A 91 12.26 11.99 -1.36
C ASN A 91 13.61 11.23 -1.36
N ARG A 92 13.97 10.54 -0.28
CA ARG A 92 15.20 9.73 -0.21
C ARG A 92 15.09 8.37 -0.88
N ARG A 93 13.87 7.83 -1.04
CA ARG A 93 13.66 6.51 -1.68
C ARG A 93 13.62 6.58 -3.21
N TRP A 94 13.19 7.69 -3.80
CA TRP A 94 13.16 7.87 -5.26
C TRP A 94 14.55 7.86 -5.92
N ARG A 95 15.61 8.17 -5.18
CA ARG A 95 17.00 8.22 -5.70
C ARG A 95 17.74 6.89 -5.71
N ALA A 96 17.14 5.80 -5.23
CA ALA A 96 17.84 4.52 -5.09
C ALA A 96 17.73 3.59 -6.32
N TRP A 97 16.97 3.96 -7.36
CA TRP A 97 16.78 3.15 -8.57
C TRP A 97 16.61 4.01 -9.84
N ALA A 98 17.60 4.86 -10.11
CA ALA A 98 17.80 5.49 -11.42
C ALA A 98 19.12 5.03 -12.02
#